data_AF-A0A252DUE5-F1
#
_entry.id   AF-A0A252DUE5-F1
#
_cell.length_a   1.000
_cell.length_b   1.000
_cell.length_c   1.000
_cell.angle_alpha   90.00
_cell.angle_beta   90.00
_cell.angle_gamma   90.00
#
_symmetry.space_group_name_H-M   'P 1'
#
loop_
_entity.id
_entity.type
_entity.pdbx_description
1 polymer ?
#
loop_
_entity_poly.entity_id
_entity_poly.type
_entity_poly.pdbx_seq_one_letter_code
_entity_poly.pdbx_strand_id
1 'polypeptide(L)'
;MNHQTWKLHWAKKCAFAISLTSLTTLLAIGSSTADFPKNAVVEAQTKQLSPTRITSEEISQVKQALPRQNILFKHAFRVNLPDFGSCIFVPVQEFLKGSRKAKLSLYLVKNKRVAYTFPQSQNLQAWNFLGLKAVSFIELDFDGPDEDGILLIGNYMTSNFSPYRSYPSKTPPPFPVTILYHREKNGFKVDENISKKLTERKVKTITEAENILRKDFGFLP
;
A
#
# COMPACT_ATOMS: atom_id res chain seq x y z
N MET A 1 15.95 -45.67 17.02
CA MET A 1 14.65 -45.50 16.31
C MET A 1 14.81 -44.40 15.27
N ASN A 2 13.97 -44.42 14.23
CA ASN A 2 13.78 -43.52 13.07
C ASN A 2 14.39 -42.09 13.13
N HIS A 3 14.92 -41.51 12.04
CA HIS A 3 14.23 -41.13 10.77
C HIS A 3 13.00 -40.22 11.03
N GLN A 4 12.58 -39.24 10.22
CA GLN A 4 12.87 -38.69 8.87
C GLN A 4 12.12 -37.31 8.82
N THR A 5 12.41 -36.24 8.07
CA THR A 5 13.48 -35.73 7.16
C THR A 5 13.15 -34.21 6.94
N TRP A 6 13.86 -33.32 6.23
CA TRP A 6 14.99 -33.36 5.28
C TRP A 6 15.70 -31.97 5.19
N LYS A 7 16.63 -31.81 4.24
CA LYS A 7 16.88 -30.55 3.48
C LYS A 7 16.82 -30.91 1.99
N LEU A 8 16.27 -30.06 1.13
CA LEU A 8 16.34 -30.27 -0.33
C LEU A 8 17.23 -29.20 -0.98
N HIS A 9 18.16 -29.65 -1.82
CA HIS A 9 19.27 -28.85 -2.31
C HIS A 9 19.61 -29.28 -3.74
N TRP A 10 19.02 -28.63 -4.75
CA TRP A 10 19.20 -28.99 -6.16
C TRP A 10 19.72 -27.83 -6.98
N ALA A 11 20.93 -28.01 -7.52
CA ALA A 11 21.56 -27.10 -8.46
C ALA A 11 22.30 -27.90 -9.53
N LYS A 12 22.12 -27.49 -10.80
CA LYS A 12 22.98 -27.75 -11.97
C LYS A 12 23.44 -29.19 -12.25
N LYS A 13 23.00 -29.73 -13.39
CA LYS A 13 23.95 -30.29 -14.38
C LYS A 13 23.60 -29.77 -15.77
N CYS A 14 24.63 -29.53 -16.58
CA CYS A 14 24.54 -29.16 -17.99
C CYS A 14 25.24 -30.25 -18.80
N ALA A 15 24.75 -30.58 -20.00
CA ALA A 15 25.57 -31.18 -21.06
C ALA A 15 24.95 -30.99 -22.45
N PHE A 16 25.84 -30.71 -23.39
CA PHE A 16 25.69 -30.55 -24.83
C PHE A 16 24.76 -31.53 -25.57
N ALA A 17 24.12 -31.01 -26.62
CA ALA A 17 23.98 -31.68 -27.90
C ALA A 17 24.34 -30.68 -29.02
N ILE A 18 24.96 -31.14 -30.10
CA ILE A 18 25.42 -30.31 -31.23
C ILE A 18 24.64 -30.70 -32.48
N SER A 19 24.23 -29.72 -33.30
CA SER A 19 24.04 -29.95 -34.75
C SER A 19 24.40 -28.71 -35.55
N LEU A 20 25.21 -28.92 -36.59
CA LEU A 20 25.39 -27.98 -37.70
C LEU A 20 24.17 -28.06 -38.63
N THR A 21 23.91 -26.97 -39.39
CA THR A 21 23.75 -27.03 -40.87
C THR A 21 23.80 -25.65 -41.52
N SER A 22 24.62 -25.52 -42.58
CA SER A 22 24.49 -24.63 -43.76
C SER A 22 23.96 -23.20 -43.61
N LEU A 23 24.89 -22.26 -43.42
CA LEU A 23 25.24 -21.21 -44.39
C LEU A 23 24.32 -20.99 -45.63
N THR A 24 23.80 -19.76 -45.80
CA THR A 24 23.64 -19.10 -47.11
C THR A 24 23.91 -17.60 -46.97
N THR A 25 24.61 -17.00 -47.94
CA THR A 25 24.99 -15.58 -47.98
C THR A 25 23.90 -14.70 -48.59
N LEU A 26 23.78 -13.46 -48.10
CA LEU A 26 23.24 -12.33 -48.87
C LEU A 26 24.18 -11.12 -48.74
N LEU A 27 24.21 -10.29 -49.78
CA LEU A 27 25.24 -9.26 -49.99
C LEU A 27 24.97 -7.94 -49.24
N ALA A 28 26.04 -7.17 -49.07
CA ALA A 28 26.03 -5.88 -48.38
C ALA A 28 25.48 -4.74 -49.24
N ILE A 29 25.02 -3.67 -48.57
CA ILE A 29 25.40 -2.25 -48.75
C ILE A 29 24.42 -1.40 -47.92
N GLY A 30 24.91 -0.41 -47.16
CA GLY A 30 24.03 0.51 -46.43
C GLY A 30 24.67 1.18 -45.21
N SER A 31 25.62 2.08 -45.42
CA SER A 31 26.09 2.96 -44.35
C SER A 31 24.98 3.93 -43.95
N SER A 32 24.47 3.84 -42.73
CA SER A 32 23.56 4.83 -42.15
C SER A 32 23.74 4.89 -40.64
N THR A 33 23.77 6.11 -40.11
CA THR A 33 23.96 6.40 -38.68
C THR A 33 22.76 5.92 -37.88
N ALA A 34 22.97 4.97 -36.97
CA ALA A 34 22.06 4.71 -35.86
C ALA A 34 22.64 5.38 -34.61
N ASP A 35 22.05 6.50 -34.19
CA ASP A 35 22.48 7.23 -32.99
C ASP A 35 22.45 6.33 -31.76
N PHE A 36 23.47 6.44 -30.90
CA PHE A 36 23.36 5.99 -29.51
C PHE A 36 22.23 6.79 -28.85
N PRO A 37 21.15 6.14 -28.35
CA PRO A 37 20.14 6.84 -27.58
C PRO A 37 20.77 7.37 -26.30
N LYS A 38 20.94 8.68 -26.24
CA LYS A 38 21.44 9.44 -25.10
C LYS A 38 20.82 8.93 -23.80
N ASN A 39 21.66 8.81 -22.78
CA ASN A 39 21.30 8.82 -21.36
C ASN A 39 19.95 8.19 -21.05
N ALA A 40 19.96 6.89 -20.74
CA ALA A 40 19.00 6.35 -19.79
C ALA A 40 19.23 7.06 -18.43
N VAL A 41 18.67 8.27 -18.31
CA VAL A 41 18.47 8.93 -17.02
C VAL A 41 17.45 8.07 -16.30
N VAL A 42 17.96 7.09 -15.57
CA VAL A 42 17.24 6.53 -14.44
C VAL A 42 17.03 7.72 -13.51
N GLU A 43 15.85 8.32 -13.55
CA GLU A 43 15.43 9.24 -12.50
C GLU A 43 15.55 8.46 -11.19
N ALA A 44 16.52 8.84 -10.36
CA ALA A 44 16.59 8.41 -8.98
C ALA A 44 15.40 9.05 -8.26
N GLN A 45 14.22 8.43 -8.41
CA GLN A 45 12.95 8.99 -7.98
C GLN A 45 13.04 9.31 -6.50
N THR A 46 12.81 10.58 -6.15
CA THR A 46 13.07 11.11 -4.81
C THR A 46 12.04 10.59 -3.81
N LYS A 47 12.34 9.40 -3.27
CA LYS A 47 11.86 8.75 -2.04
C LYS A 47 11.05 9.70 -1.13
N GLN A 48 9.72 9.57 -1.16
CA GLN A 48 8.82 10.57 -0.60
C GLN A 48 8.45 10.31 0.88
N LEU A 49 9.44 10.37 1.78
CA LEU A 49 9.24 10.26 3.24
C LEU A 49 8.37 11.40 3.84
N SER A 50 8.06 12.45 3.07
CA SER A 50 7.26 13.60 3.51
C SER A 50 6.00 13.77 2.63
N PRO A 51 4.80 13.52 3.18
CA PRO A 51 3.53 13.81 2.52
C PRO A 51 3.39 15.29 2.10
N THR A 52 3.29 15.55 0.79
CA THR A 52 3.01 16.89 0.27
C THR A 52 1.51 17.16 0.35
N ARG A 53 1.12 18.26 1.03
CA ARG A 53 -0.30 18.67 1.12
C ARG A 53 -0.87 18.96 -0.28
N ILE A 54 -2.09 18.50 -0.51
CA ILE A 54 -2.82 18.77 -1.76
C ILE A 54 -3.18 20.25 -1.94
N THR A 55 -3.25 20.70 -3.19
CA THR A 55 -3.72 22.05 -3.56
C THR A 55 -5.24 22.14 -3.69
N SER A 56 -5.76 23.37 -3.86
CA SER A 56 -7.18 23.63 -4.12
C SER A 56 -7.70 22.95 -5.40
N GLU A 57 -6.86 22.89 -6.42
CA GLU A 57 -7.15 22.26 -7.72
C GLU A 57 -7.23 20.75 -7.54
N GLU A 58 -6.31 20.16 -6.78
CA GLU A 58 -6.31 18.74 -6.40
C GLU A 58 -7.54 18.37 -5.55
N ILE A 59 -7.93 19.21 -4.59
CA ILE A 59 -9.19 19.04 -3.83
C ILE A 59 -10.40 19.02 -4.79
N SER A 60 -10.41 19.86 -5.83
CA SER A 60 -11.47 19.86 -6.85
C SER A 60 -11.45 18.57 -7.70
N GLN A 61 -10.27 18.07 -8.08
CA GLN A 61 -10.13 16.79 -8.79
C GLN A 61 -10.62 15.61 -7.94
N VAL A 62 -10.30 15.58 -6.64
CA VAL A 62 -10.75 14.52 -5.72
C VAL A 62 -12.28 14.56 -5.52
N LYS A 63 -12.88 15.75 -5.41
CA LYS A 63 -14.35 15.91 -5.36
C LYS A 63 -15.05 15.46 -6.65
N GLN A 64 -14.38 15.60 -7.80
CA GLN A 64 -14.88 15.11 -9.10
C GLN A 64 -14.74 13.58 -9.22
N ALA A 65 -13.67 12.99 -8.69
CA ALA A 65 -13.43 11.54 -8.69
C ALA A 65 -14.31 10.76 -7.70
N LEU A 66 -14.63 11.36 -6.55
CA LEU A 66 -15.34 10.75 -5.42
C LEU A 66 -16.57 11.59 -5.03
N PRO A 67 -17.57 11.73 -5.92
CA PRO A 67 -18.72 12.61 -5.69
C PRO A 67 -19.57 12.13 -4.51
N ARG A 68 -20.03 13.08 -3.67
CA ARG A 68 -20.88 12.87 -2.48
C ARG A 68 -20.25 12.02 -1.35
N GLN A 69 -18.96 11.72 -1.42
CA GLN A 69 -18.23 10.95 -0.40
C GLN A 69 -17.71 11.84 0.75
N ASN A 70 -17.62 11.29 1.97
CA ASN A 70 -17.02 11.98 3.11
C ASN A 70 -15.48 11.81 3.11
N ILE A 71 -14.82 12.70 2.36
CA ILE A 71 -13.38 12.66 2.11
C ILE A 71 -12.60 13.28 3.29
N LEU A 72 -11.67 12.53 3.87
CA LEU A 72 -10.90 12.92 5.06
C LEU A 72 -9.66 13.75 4.69
N PHE A 73 -9.88 14.90 4.04
CA PHE A 73 -8.82 15.73 3.42
C PHE A 73 -7.62 16.08 4.32
N LYS A 74 -7.78 16.13 5.65
CA LYS A 74 -6.68 16.31 6.61
C LYS A 74 -5.58 15.23 6.50
N HIS A 75 -5.94 14.06 5.97
CA HIS A 75 -5.08 12.90 5.78
C HIS A 75 -4.90 12.55 4.29
N ALA A 76 -5.24 13.46 3.38
CA ALA A 76 -5.02 13.32 1.94
C ALA A 76 -3.81 14.13 1.49
N PHE A 77 -2.98 13.55 0.61
CA PHE A 77 -1.69 14.13 0.20
C PHE A 77 -1.27 13.58 -1.17
N ARG A 78 -0.41 14.31 -1.87
CA ARG A 78 0.20 13.85 -3.12
C ARG A 78 1.26 12.79 -2.81
N VAL A 79 1.30 11.75 -3.64
CA VAL A 79 2.31 10.68 -3.64
C VAL A 79 2.79 10.43 -5.07
N ASN A 80 4.08 10.10 -5.24
CA ASN A 80 4.61 9.59 -6.50
C ASN A 80 4.96 8.10 -6.31
N LEU A 81 4.37 7.23 -7.12
CA LEU A 81 4.54 5.77 -7.03
C LEU A 81 4.92 5.20 -8.41
N PRO A 82 5.79 4.17 -8.53
CA PRO A 82 6.24 3.68 -9.83
C PRO A 82 5.10 3.29 -10.78
N ASP A 83 4.14 2.47 -10.33
CA ASP A 83 3.04 1.96 -11.16
C ASP A 83 1.95 3.02 -11.46
N PHE A 84 1.83 4.07 -10.64
CA PHE A 84 0.74 5.04 -10.71
C PHE A 84 1.20 6.45 -11.10
N GLY A 85 2.51 6.72 -11.10
CA GLY A 85 3.11 8.05 -11.13
C GLY A 85 2.59 8.99 -10.03
N SER A 86 2.68 10.29 -10.28
CA SER A 86 2.09 11.32 -9.42
C SER A 86 0.58 11.16 -9.35
N CYS A 87 0.06 10.94 -8.13
CA CYS A 87 -1.34 10.79 -7.80
C CYS A 87 -1.62 11.28 -6.37
N ILE A 88 -2.88 11.22 -5.93
CA ILE A 88 -3.31 11.69 -4.62
C ILE A 88 -3.78 10.49 -3.80
N PHE A 89 -3.20 10.27 -2.62
CA PHE A 89 -3.73 9.34 -1.64
C PHE A 89 -4.94 9.97 -0.94
N VAL A 90 -6.09 9.29 -0.97
CA VAL A 90 -7.37 9.80 -0.46
C VAL A 90 -8.05 8.81 0.48
N PRO A 91 -8.03 9.05 1.80
CA PRO A 91 -8.88 8.34 2.75
C PRO A 91 -10.31 8.89 2.76
N VAL A 92 -11.30 7.99 2.81
CA VAL A 92 -12.73 8.28 2.77
C VAL A 92 -13.46 7.51 3.86
N GLN A 93 -14.39 8.17 4.55
CA GLN A 93 -15.36 7.51 5.42
C GLN A 93 -16.63 7.17 4.64
N GLU A 94 -16.83 5.89 4.32
CA GLU A 94 -18.02 5.42 3.61
C GLU A 94 -19.04 4.81 4.56
N PHE A 95 -20.32 5.11 4.37
CA PHE A 95 -21.41 4.45 5.09
C PHE A 95 -21.99 3.31 4.26
N LEU A 96 -22.14 2.13 4.85
CA LEU A 96 -22.74 0.98 4.17
C LEU A 96 -24.23 1.24 3.88
N LYS A 97 -24.67 1.00 2.64
CA LYS A 97 -26.05 1.30 2.19
C LYS A 97 -27.09 0.64 3.09
N GLY A 98 -28.01 1.43 3.64
CA GLY A 98 -29.04 0.95 4.58
C GLY A 98 -28.56 0.71 6.02
N SER A 99 -27.30 1.05 6.34
CA SER A 99 -26.68 0.82 7.64
C SER A 99 -26.09 2.10 8.22
N ARG A 100 -25.97 2.16 9.54
CA ARG A 100 -25.23 3.22 10.26
C ARG A 100 -23.74 2.90 10.45
N LYS A 101 -23.29 1.72 10.00
CA LYS A 101 -21.87 1.33 10.07
C LYS A 101 -21.07 2.06 9.00
N ALA A 102 -20.05 2.78 9.44
CA ALA A 102 -19.03 3.39 8.58
C ALA A 102 -17.82 2.47 8.45
N LYS A 103 -17.19 2.50 7.27
CA LYS A 103 -15.86 1.91 7.00
C LYS A 103 -14.89 2.99 6.53
N LEU A 104 -13.60 2.74 6.75
CA LEU A 104 -12.54 3.47 6.07
C LEU A 104 -12.29 2.80 4.71
N SER A 105 -12.34 3.58 3.64
CA SER A 105 -11.94 3.19 2.29
C SER A 105 -10.80 4.10 1.85
N LEU A 106 -9.80 3.55 1.14
CA LEU A 106 -8.65 4.33 0.67
C LEU A 106 -8.58 4.22 -0.85
N TYR A 107 -8.19 5.32 -1.50
CA TYR A 107 -8.08 5.43 -2.95
C TYR A 107 -6.78 6.13 -3.36
N LEU A 108 -6.27 5.78 -4.55
CA LEU A 108 -5.42 6.69 -5.31
C LEU A 108 -6.29 7.41 -6.35
N VAL A 109 -6.22 8.74 -6.39
CA VAL A 109 -6.92 9.58 -7.37
C VAL A 109 -5.91 10.21 -8.31
N LYS A 110 -6.18 10.13 -9.63
CA LYS A 110 -5.36 10.74 -10.69
C LYS A 110 -6.28 11.21 -11.81
N ASN A 111 -6.00 12.37 -12.41
CA ASN A 111 -6.74 12.92 -13.55
C ASN A 111 -8.27 12.89 -13.37
N LYS A 112 -8.76 13.34 -12.20
CA LYS A 112 -10.19 13.35 -11.81
C LYS A 112 -10.88 11.97 -11.77
N ARG A 113 -10.12 10.87 -11.69
CA ARG A 113 -10.64 9.48 -11.59
C ARG A 113 -9.97 8.74 -10.45
N VAL A 114 -10.65 7.71 -9.92
CA VAL A 114 -10.00 6.71 -9.06
C VAL A 114 -9.08 5.86 -9.94
N ALA A 115 -7.80 5.84 -9.62
CA ALA A 115 -6.78 5.02 -10.29
C ALA A 115 -6.56 3.68 -9.56
N TYR A 116 -6.75 3.65 -8.25
CA TYR A 116 -6.64 2.45 -7.42
C TYR A 116 -7.59 2.51 -6.23
N THR A 117 -8.07 1.35 -5.79
CA THR A 117 -8.82 1.17 -4.53
C THR A 117 -8.06 0.15 -3.69
N PHE A 118 -7.71 0.51 -2.46
CA PHE A 118 -6.96 -0.39 -1.58
C PHE A 118 -7.86 -1.52 -1.05
N PRO A 119 -7.33 -2.74 -0.84
CA PRO A 119 -8.07 -3.83 -0.22
C PRO A 119 -8.41 -3.51 1.24
N GLN A 120 -9.62 -3.88 1.69
CA GLN A 120 -10.00 -3.71 3.10
C GLN A 120 -9.50 -4.89 3.93
N SER A 121 -8.80 -4.60 5.04
CA SER A 121 -8.39 -5.63 6.02
C SER A 121 -9.60 -6.43 6.53
N GLN A 122 -9.45 -7.75 6.53
CA GLN A 122 -10.45 -8.74 6.94
C GLN A 122 -10.88 -8.52 8.39
N ASN A 123 -9.93 -8.18 9.27
CA ASN A 123 -10.16 -7.89 10.68
C ASN A 123 -11.17 -6.75 10.92
N LEU A 124 -11.35 -5.85 9.95
CA LEU A 124 -12.14 -4.62 10.11
C LEU A 124 -13.60 -4.76 9.68
N GLN A 125 -13.97 -5.83 8.98
CA GLN A 125 -15.31 -6.02 8.42
C GLN A 125 -16.41 -6.06 9.51
N ALA A 126 -16.05 -6.49 10.72
CA ALA A 126 -16.94 -6.58 11.88
C ALA A 126 -16.98 -5.28 12.74
N TRP A 127 -16.22 -4.24 12.40
CA TRP A 127 -16.06 -3.04 13.22
C TRP A 127 -16.64 -1.79 12.56
N ASN A 128 -17.04 -0.82 13.38
CA ASN A 128 -17.50 0.49 12.92
C ASN A 128 -16.35 1.50 13.05
N PHE A 129 -15.97 2.10 11.92
CA PHE A 129 -14.93 3.13 11.86
C PHE A 129 -15.46 4.46 12.41
N LEU A 130 -14.69 5.10 13.29
CA LEU A 130 -15.06 6.35 13.96
C LEU A 130 -14.26 7.56 13.49
N GLY A 131 -13.05 7.35 12.97
CA GLY A 131 -12.21 8.42 12.43
C GLY A 131 -10.75 8.00 12.26
N LEU A 132 -10.08 8.62 11.30
CA LEU A 132 -8.66 8.42 11.03
C LEU A 132 -7.85 9.31 11.99
N LYS A 133 -6.81 8.76 12.61
CA LYS A 133 -5.96 9.47 13.58
C LYS A 133 -4.63 9.90 12.96
N ALA A 134 -3.98 8.98 12.24
CA ALA A 134 -2.72 9.23 11.56
C ALA A 134 -2.58 8.34 10.31
N VAL A 135 -1.73 8.80 9.38
CA VAL A 135 -1.24 8.06 8.21
C VAL A 135 0.24 8.42 8.05
N SER A 136 1.07 7.45 7.68
CA SER A 136 2.45 7.65 7.24
C SER A 136 2.70 6.83 5.97
N PHE A 137 3.54 7.35 5.08
CA PHE A 137 4.21 6.56 4.05
C PHE A 137 5.62 6.26 4.58
N ILE A 138 5.99 4.98 4.55
CA ILE A 138 7.21 4.46 5.17
C ILE A 138 7.95 3.60 4.15
N GLU A 139 9.28 3.60 4.23
CA GLU A 139 10.12 2.65 3.52
C GLU A 139 10.30 1.42 4.39
N LEU A 140 9.80 0.27 3.93
CA LEU A 140 10.02 -1.03 4.53
C LEU A 140 11.34 -1.59 4.01
N ASP A 141 12.26 -1.86 4.94
CA ASP A 141 13.62 -2.39 4.69
C ASP A 141 13.56 -3.81 4.07
N PHE A 142 13.34 -3.86 2.76
CA PHE A 142 13.31 -5.04 1.92
C PHE A 142 14.19 -4.81 0.69
N ASP A 143 14.78 -5.85 0.11
CA ASP A 143 15.46 -5.72 -1.18
C ASP A 143 14.45 -5.57 -2.34
N GLY A 144 14.32 -4.37 -2.92
CA GLY A 144 13.88 -4.23 -4.31
C GLY A 144 12.68 -3.32 -4.56
N PRO A 145 12.09 -3.35 -5.77
CA PRO A 145 11.26 -2.27 -6.28
C PRO A 145 9.92 -2.04 -5.56
N ASP A 146 9.58 -2.83 -4.53
CA ASP A 146 8.33 -2.78 -3.74
C ASP A 146 8.54 -2.35 -2.26
N GLU A 147 9.64 -1.65 -1.96
CA GLU A 147 10.00 -1.12 -0.62
C GLU A 147 8.95 -0.21 0.08
N ASP A 148 7.95 0.36 -0.60
CA ASP A 148 6.99 1.28 0.06
C ASP A 148 5.92 0.56 0.90
N GLY A 149 5.63 1.14 2.08
CA GLY A 149 4.48 0.81 2.91
C GLY A 149 3.62 2.02 3.27
N ILE A 150 2.35 1.78 3.60
CA ILE A 150 1.46 2.79 4.18
C ILE A 150 1.00 2.30 5.54
N LEU A 151 1.32 3.06 6.58
CA LEU A 151 0.89 2.80 7.94
C LEU A 151 -0.28 3.73 8.30
N LEU A 152 -1.40 3.16 8.72
CA LEU A 152 -2.57 3.92 9.18
C LEU A 152 -2.92 3.59 10.63
N ILE A 153 -3.34 4.60 11.38
CA ILE A 153 -3.91 4.44 12.72
C ILE A 153 -5.30 5.09 12.73
N GLY A 154 -6.34 4.30 12.96
CA GLY A 154 -7.73 4.75 13.06
C GLY A 154 -8.38 4.33 14.37
N ASN A 155 -9.43 5.04 14.78
CA ASN A 155 -10.26 4.65 15.92
C ASN A 155 -11.49 3.87 15.43
N TYR A 156 -11.77 2.74 16.09
CA TYR A 156 -12.89 1.86 15.78
C TYR A 156 -13.67 1.50 17.05
N MET A 157 -14.90 1.00 16.87
CA MET A 157 -15.68 0.32 17.90
C MET A 157 -16.23 -1.01 17.36
N THR A 158 -16.47 -1.99 18.24
CA THR A 158 -17.17 -3.22 17.87
C THR A 158 -18.61 -2.88 17.46
N SER A 159 -19.06 -3.34 16.29
CA SER A 159 -20.20 -2.73 15.57
C SER A 159 -21.60 -3.15 16.06
N ASN A 160 -21.74 -3.48 17.35
CA ASN A 160 -22.96 -4.05 17.93
C ASN A 160 -23.95 -3.00 18.51
N PHE A 161 -23.57 -1.71 18.55
CA PHE A 161 -24.37 -0.68 19.24
C PHE A 161 -24.60 0.57 18.39
N SER A 162 -25.79 1.17 18.54
CA SER A 162 -26.22 2.39 17.84
C SER A 162 -25.67 3.65 18.51
N PRO A 163 -25.13 4.63 17.77
CA PRO A 163 -24.70 5.91 18.34
C PRO A 163 -25.87 6.84 18.73
N TYR A 164 -27.11 6.48 18.40
CA TYR A 164 -28.32 7.25 18.75
C TYR A 164 -29.21 6.49 19.74
N ARG A 165 -28.70 6.38 20.97
CA ARG A 165 -29.37 6.51 22.28
C ARG A 165 -28.24 6.84 23.27
N SER A 166 -28.57 7.36 24.46
CA SER A 166 -27.60 7.59 25.53
C SER A 166 -26.67 6.39 25.68
N TYR A 167 -25.35 6.59 25.53
CA TYR A 167 -24.35 5.52 25.52
C TYR A 167 -24.61 4.56 26.67
N PRO A 168 -25.04 3.31 26.42
CA PRO A 168 -25.24 2.37 27.52
C PRO A 168 -23.88 2.18 28.19
N SER A 169 -23.84 2.21 29.53
CA SER A 169 -22.61 2.17 30.34
C SER A 169 -21.78 0.87 30.18
N LYS A 170 -22.26 -0.06 29.35
CA LYS A 170 -21.62 -1.32 28.96
C LYS A 170 -21.11 -1.31 27.51
N THR A 171 -21.11 -0.16 26.81
CA THR A 171 -20.53 -0.03 25.46
C THR A 171 -19.00 -0.17 25.55
N PRO A 172 -18.35 -1.06 24.79
CA PRO A 172 -16.89 -1.09 24.71
C PRO A 172 -16.35 0.27 24.23
N PRO A 173 -15.33 0.84 24.88
CA PRO A 173 -14.77 2.12 24.47
C PRO A 173 -14.11 2.02 23.09
N PRO A 174 -14.04 3.13 22.33
CA PRO A 174 -13.26 3.19 21.10
C PRO A 174 -11.81 2.73 21.31
N PHE A 175 -11.32 1.88 20.42
CA PHE A 175 -9.96 1.36 20.45
C PHE A 175 -9.17 1.77 19.20
N PRO A 176 -7.85 1.99 19.31
CA PRO A 176 -7.02 2.22 18.15
C PRO A 176 -6.82 0.91 17.39
N VAL A 177 -6.78 1.03 16.07
CA VAL A 177 -6.45 -0.03 15.12
C VAL A 177 -5.33 0.48 14.24
N THR A 178 -4.30 -0.33 14.08
CA THR A 178 -3.16 -0.04 13.21
C THR A 178 -3.18 -0.98 12.02
N ILE A 179 -3.06 -0.43 10.81
CA ILE A 179 -3.07 -1.18 9.56
C ILE A 179 -1.75 -0.89 8.83
N LEU A 180 -1.02 -1.94 8.46
CA LEU A 180 0.10 -1.86 7.54
C LEU A 180 -0.34 -2.34 6.16
N TYR A 181 -0.24 -1.46 5.17
CA TYR A 181 -0.21 -1.84 3.76
C TYR A 181 1.23 -1.95 3.29
N HIS A 182 1.54 -2.98 2.52
CA HIS A 182 2.81 -3.16 1.83
C HIS A 182 2.53 -3.09 0.33
N ARG A 183 3.33 -2.31 -0.41
CA ARG A 183 3.27 -2.26 -1.87
C ARG A 183 3.56 -3.66 -2.47
N GLU A 184 2.92 -3.93 -3.59
CA GLU A 184 3.21 -5.08 -4.45
C GLU A 184 3.05 -4.61 -5.88
N LYS A 185 3.75 -5.23 -6.83
CA LYS A 185 3.59 -4.98 -8.26
C LYS A 185 2.12 -4.77 -8.71
N ASN A 186 1.80 -3.55 -9.16
CA ASN A 186 0.49 -3.01 -9.53
C ASN A 186 -0.50 -2.65 -8.38
N GLY A 187 -0.08 -2.54 -7.12
CA GLY A 187 -0.99 -2.23 -6.02
C GLY A 187 -0.40 -2.33 -4.61
N PHE A 188 -1.25 -2.71 -3.64
CA PHE A 188 -0.87 -2.87 -2.23
C PHE A 188 -1.66 -4.03 -1.62
N LYS A 189 -1.02 -4.84 -0.76
CA LYS A 189 -1.71 -5.76 0.17
C LYS A 189 -1.81 -5.16 1.56
N VAL A 190 -2.69 -5.73 2.40
CA VAL A 190 -2.61 -5.57 3.86
C VAL A 190 -1.71 -6.66 4.42
N ASP A 191 -0.76 -6.32 5.30
CA ASP A 191 -0.15 -7.32 6.18
C ASP A 191 -1.06 -7.53 7.40
N GLU A 192 -1.93 -8.54 7.34
CA GLU A 192 -2.90 -8.84 8.40
C GLU A 192 -2.25 -9.32 9.70
N ASN A 193 -1.08 -9.95 9.64
CA ASN A 193 -0.36 -10.48 10.80
C ASN A 193 0.24 -9.34 11.63
N ILE A 194 0.89 -8.39 10.95
CA ILE A 194 1.49 -7.21 11.56
C ILE A 194 0.41 -6.22 12.00
N SER A 195 -0.60 -5.97 11.16
CA SER A 195 -1.75 -5.11 11.50
C SER A 195 -2.47 -5.61 12.76
N LYS A 196 -2.68 -6.94 12.86
CA LYS A 196 -3.25 -7.57 14.05
C LYS A 196 -2.37 -7.36 15.28
N LYS A 197 -1.07 -7.70 15.22
CA LYS A 197 -0.13 -7.55 16.35
C LYS A 197 -0.01 -6.10 16.84
N LEU A 198 0.04 -5.12 15.94
CA LEU A 198 0.06 -3.70 16.29
C LEU A 198 -1.26 -3.23 16.93
N THR A 199 -2.39 -3.76 16.45
CA THR A 199 -3.73 -3.50 17.02
C THR A 199 -3.92 -4.14 18.40
N GLU A 200 -3.45 -5.38 18.61
CA GLU A 200 -3.47 -6.08 19.90
C GLU A 200 -2.63 -5.35 20.96
N ARG A 201 -1.48 -4.78 20.56
CA ARG A 201 -0.65 -3.87 21.37
C ARG A 201 -1.29 -2.49 21.61
N LYS A 202 -2.42 -2.18 20.97
CA LYS A 202 -3.18 -0.93 21.07
C LYS A 202 -2.36 0.32 20.71
N VAL A 203 -1.48 0.20 19.73
CA VAL A 203 -0.55 1.25 19.27
C VAL A 203 -1.31 2.53 18.88
N LYS A 204 -0.80 3.69 19.31
CA LYS A 204 -1.47 5.00 19.25
C LYS A 204 -0.76 6.01 18.36
N THR A 205 0.51 5.82 18.03
CA THR A 205 1.28 6.77 17.19
C THR A 205 2.07 6.06 16.10
N ILE A 206 2.36 6.79 15.03
CA ILE A 206 3.18 6.30 13.90
C ILE A 206 4.57 5.86 14.39
N THR A 207 5.24 6.72 15.17
CA THR A 207 6.56 6.45 15.75
C THR A 207 6.59 5.23 16.70
N GLU A 208 5.50 4.95 17.40
CA GLU A 208 5.36 3.75 18.24
C GLU A 208 5.27 2.47 17.38
N ALA A 209 4.50 2.50 16.29
CA ALA A 209 4.46 1.40 15.33
C ALA A 209 5.79 1.20 14.61
N GLU A 210 6.44 2.27 14.12
CA GLU A 210 7.75 2.23 13.46
C GLU A 210 8.83 1.62 14.36
N ASN A 211 8.84 1.98 15.66
CA ASN A 211 9.74 1.36 16.63
C ASN A 211 9.48 -0.14 16.86
N ILE A 212 8.23 -0.60 16.72
CA ILE A 212 7.87 -2.01 16.79
C ILE A 212 8.24 -2.74 15.48
N LEU A 213 8.02 -2.13 14.31
CA LEU A 213 8.44 -2.67 13.02
C LEU A 213 9.95 -2.95 12.99
N ARG A 214 10.76 -1.98 13.42
CA ARG A 214 12.23 -2.13 13.52
C ARG A 214 12.66 -3.23 14.48
N LYS A 215 12.09 -3.27 15.69
CA LYS A 215 12.57 -4.15 16.77
C LYS A 215 12.04 -5.57 16.73
N ASP A 216 10.79 -5.76 16.31
CA ASP A 216 10.07 -7.03 16.44
C ASP A 216 9.86 -7.75 15.10
N PHE A 217 10.05 -7.04 13.98
CA PHE A 217 9.83 -7.58 12.62
C PHE A 217 11.04 -7.41 11.69
N GLY A 218 12.01 -6.57 12.05
CA GLY A 218 13.18 -6.30 11.20
C GLY A 218 12.83 -5.49 9.95
N PHE A 219 11.80 -4.64 10.02
CA PHE A 219 11.45 -3.70 8.93
C PHE A 219 11.82 -2.28 9.36
N LEU A 220 12.17 -1.43 8.40
CA LEU A 220 12.72 -0.08 8.57
C LEU A 220 14.18 -0.09 9.07
N PRO A 221 15.10 0.70 8.47
CA PRO A 221 16.45 0.93 9.01
C PRO A 221 16.38 1.75 10.31
#